data_AF-A0A939YCC6-F1
#
_entry.id   AF-A0A939YCC6-F1
#
_cell.length_a   1.000
_cell.length_b   1.000
_cell.length_c   1.000
_cell.angle_alpha   90.00
_cell.angle_beta   90.00
_cell.angle_gamma   90.00
#
_symmetry.space_group_name_H-M   'P 1'
#
loop_
_entity.id
_entity.type
_entity.pdbx_description
1 polymer ?
#
loop_
_entity_poly.entity_id
_entity_poly.type
_entity_poly.pdbx_seq_one_letter_code
_entity_poly.pdbx_strand_id
1 'polypeptide(L)' 'ESDSFGFTSKTDVKMYPFDEGEALDYIATGEPMDKAGSYGIQGIGERLVEFINGDYNNVVGFPLSHFMKELHERGLIEY' A
#
# COMPACT_ATOMS: atom_id res chain seq x y z
N GLU A 1 4.53 30.72 -13.06
CA GLU A 1 4.76 29.39 -12.44
C GLU A 1 3.45 28.61 -12.53
N SER A 2 3.49 27.33 -12.87
CA SER A 2 2.29 26.48 -12.76
C SER A 2 2.05 26.19 -11.29
N ASP A 3 0.83 26.45 -10.82
CA ASP A 3 0.45 26.17 -9.44
C ASP A 3 0.56 24.66 -9.18
N SER A 4 1.40 24.26 -8.22
CA SER A 4 1.64 22.84 -7.88
C SER A 4 1.00 22.51 -6.54
N PHE A 5 0.40 21.33 -6.42
CA PHE A 5 -0.17 20.86 -5.16
C PHE A 5 0.28 19.44 -4.84
N GLY A 6 0.20 19.08 -3.56
CA GLY A 6 0.49 17.74 -3.06
C GLY A 6 -0.34 17.43 -1.83
N PHE A 7 -0.54 16.14 -1.58
CA PHE A 7 -1.25 15.61 -0.42
C PHE A 7 -0.54 14.33 0.07
N THR A 8 -0.87 13.88 1.28
CA THR A 8 -0.32 12.64 1.84
C THR A 8 -1.45 11.69 2.24
N SER A 9 -1.17 10.40 2.22
CA SER A 9 -2.10 9.35 2.65
C SER A 9 -1.37 8.38 3.56
N LYS A 10 -2.04 7.94 4.63
CA LYS A 10 -1.52 6.95 5.58
C LYS A 10 -2.45 5.75 5.59
N THR A 11 -1.86 4.56 5.70
CA THR A 11 -2.61 3.33 5.94
C THR A 11 -1.82 2.49 6.91
N ASP A 12 -2.46 2.06 7.99
CA ASP A 12 -1.86 1.17 8.97
C ASP A 12 -2.13 -0.28 8.57
N VAL A 13 -1.08 -1.10 8.54
CA VAL A 13 -1.15 -2.52 8.20
C VAL A 13 -0.67 -3.33 9.40
N LYS A 14 -1.51 -4.24 9.87
CA LYS A 14 -1.19 -5.19 10.94
C LYS A 14 -0.84 -6.52 10.30
N MET A 15 0.36 -7.02 10.59
CA MET A 15 0.78 -8.37 10.20
C MET A 15 0.35 -9.39 11.24
N TYR A 16 0.07 -10.61 10.81
CA TYR A 16 0.04 -11.75 11.72
C TYR A 16 1.40 -11.92 12.40
N PRO A 17 1.45 -12.42 13.65
CA PRO A 17 2.69 -12.95 14.19
C PRO A 17 3.20 -14.06 13.27
N PHE A 18 4.50 -14.08 13.01
CA PHE A 18 5.15 -15.12 12.24
C PHE A 18 6.46 -15.52 12.92
N ASP A 19 6.89 -16.76 12.70
CA ASP A 19 8.19 -17.24 13.14
C ASP A 19 9.28 -17.10 12.06
N GLU A 20 10.52 -17.43 12.43
CA GLU A 20 11.66 -17.36 11.51
C GLU A 20 11.50 -18.30 10.31
N GLY A 21 10.86 -19.46 10.49
CA GLY A 21 10.62 -20.41 9.40
C GLY A 21 9.66 -19.84 8.36
N GLU A 22 8.55 -19.25 8.81
CA GLU A 22 7.57 -18.60 7.92
C GLU A 22 8.18 -17.41 7.18
N ALA A 23 9.07 -16.66 7.83
CA ALA A 23 9.82 -15.57 7.20
C ALA A 23 10.78 -16.10 6.12
N LEU A 24 11.54 -17.16 6.40
CA LEU A 24 12.45 -17.80 5.45
C LEU A 24 11.70 -18.39 4.24
N ASP A 25 10.54 -19.00 4.47
CA ASP A 25 9.69 -19.52 3.41
C ASP A 25 9.19 -18.40 2.49
N TYR A 26 8.81 -17.25 3.05
CA TYR A 26 8.44 -16.09 2.23
C TYR A 26 9.63 -15.51 1.46
N ILE A 27 10.80 -15.41 2.09
CA ILE A 27 12.05 -14.98 1.44
C ILE A 27 12.38 -15.89 0.24
N ALA A 28 12.20 -17.21 0.39
CA ALA A 28 12.49 -18.19 -0.66
C ALA A 28 11.62 -18.00 -1.92
N THR A 29 10.49 -17.30 -1.83
CA THR A 29 9.66 -16.97 -3.00
C THR A 29 10.29 -15.93 -3.92
N GLY A 30 11.24 -15.13 -3.41
CA GLY A 30 11.83 -13.99 -4.11
C GLY A 30 10.95 -12.74 -4.19
N GLU A 31 9.65 -12.84 -3.88
CA GLU A 31 8.71 -11.69 -3.87
C GLU A 31 9.15 -10.51 -2.99
N PRO A 32 9.76 -10.69 -1.79
CA PRO A 32 10.11 -9.54 -0.97
C PRO A 32 11.33 -8.74 -1.46
N MET A 33 12.09 -9.25 -2.44
CA MET A 33 13.41 -8.71 -2.81
C MET A 33 13.38 -7.32 -3.44
N ASP A 34 12.27 -6.93 -4.07
CA ASP A 34 12.10 -5.63 -4.72
C ASP A 34 11.10 -4.71 -3.98
N LYS A 35 10.65 -5.11 -2.78
CA LYS A 35 9.61 -4.39 -2.02
C LYS A 35 10.19 -3.69 -0.79
N ALA A 36 9.86 -2.42 -0.63
CA ALA A 36 10.17 -1.70 0.60
C ALA A 36 9.47 -2.38 1.79
N GLY A 37 10.21 -2.63 2.87
CA GLY A 37 9.70 -3.39 4.03
C GLY A 37 9.65 -4.90 3.81
N SER A 38 10.24 -5.42 2.72
CA SER A 38 10.35 -6.85 2.40
C SER A 38 8.98 -7.54 2.37
N TYR A 39 7.98 -6.86 1.82
CA TYR A 39 6.60 -7.32 1.79
C TYR A 39 5.80 -6.72 0.63
N GLY A 40 5.02 -7.54 -0.06
CA GLY A 40 4.03 -7.09 -1.03
C GLY A 40 2.61 -7.49 -0.64
N ILE A 41 1.70 -6.52 -0.54
CA ILE A 41 0.27 -6.81 -0.28
C ILE A 41 -0.46 -7.39 -1.49
N GLN A 42 0.17 -7.33 -2.66
CA GLN A 42 -0.25 -7.98 -3.89
C GLN A 42 0.67 -9.15 -4.16
N GLY A 43 0.14 -10.37 -4.07
CA GLY A 43 0.89 -11.60 -4.27
C GLY A 43 0.88 -12.47 -3.02
N ILE A 44 1.92 -13.28 -2.87
CA ILE A 44 2.08 -14.26 -1.81
C ILE A 44 2.07 -13.60 -0.43
N GLY A 45 2.56 -12.36 -0.32
CA GLY A 45 2.55 -11.61 0.91
C GLY A 45 1.14 -11.35 1.47
N GLU A 46 0.07 -11.33 0.68
CA GLU A 46 -1.28 -11.04 1.20
C GLU A 46 -1.66 -11.89 2.42
N ARG A 47 -1.15 -13.14 2.50
CA ARG A 47 -1.35 -14.08 3.62
C ARG A 47 -0.75 -13.63 4.95
N LEU A 48 0.18 -12.67 4.95
CA LEU A 48 0.85 -12.17 6.15
C LEU A 48 0.06 -11.05 6.84
N VAL A 49 -0.95 -10.48 6.18
CA VAL A 49 -1.71 -9.33 6.69
C VAL A 49 -2.92 -9.81 7.49
N GLU A 50 -2.99 -9.40 8.76
CA GLU A 50 -4.13 -9.62 9.63
C GLU A 50 -5.22 -8.56 9.39
N PHE A 51 -4.82 -7.30 9.24
CA PHE A 51 -5.77 -6.19 9.19
C PHE A 51 -5.17 -4.95 8.51
N ILE A 52 -6.04 -4.19 7.84
CA ILE A 52 -5.70 -2.90 7.22
C ILE A 52 -6.66 -1.84 7.76
N ASN A 53 -6.10 -0.71 8.20
CA ASN A 53 -6.85 0.49 8.54
C ASN A 53 -6.45 1.65 7.62
N GLY A 54 -7.24 1.87 6.58
CA GLY A 54 -7.01 2.89 5.56
C GLY A 54 -7.35 2.40 4.16
N ASP A 55 -6.66 2.91 3.15
CA ASP A 55 -6.90 2.59 1.73
C ASP A 55 -5.92 1.50 1.28
N TYR A 56 -6.46 0.35 0.85
CA TYR A 56 -5.67 -0.74 0.27
C TYR A 56 -4.79 -0.26 -0.91
N ASN A 57 -5.31 0.61 -1.78
CA ASN A 57 -4.57 1.11 -2.94
C ASN A 57 -3.35 1.94 -2.51
N ASN A 58 -3.46 2.65 -1.39
CA ASN A 58 -2.32 3.35 -0.81
C ASN A 58 -1.21 2.37 -0.38
N VAL A 59 -1.56 1.18 0.13
CA VAL A 59 -0.58 0.12 0.44
C VAL A 59 0.02 -0.49 -0.83
N VAL A 60 -0.77 -0.66 -1.89
CA VAL A 60 -0.29 -1.09 -3.21
C VAL A 60 0.74 -0.10 -3.78
N GLY A 61 0.57 1.19 -3.50
CA GLY A 61 1.52 2.25 -3.88
C GLY A 61 0.88 3.50 -4.48
N PHE A 62 -0.44 3.57 -4.60
CA PHE A 62 -1.13 4.77 -5.08
C PHE A 62 -2.48 5.00 -4.36
N PRO A 63 -2.65 6.10 -3.61
CA PRO A 63 -3.86 6.39 -2.84
C PRO A 63 -5.01 6.85 -3.76
N LEU A 64 -5.53 5.94 -4.59
CA LEU A 64 -6.47 6.24 -5.66
C LEU A 64 -7.71 6.99 -5.15
N SER A 65 -8.28 6.56 -4.03
CA SER A 65 -9.49 7.18 -3.48
C SER A 65 -9.25 8.65 -3.09
N HIS A 66 -8.15 8.92 -2.38
CA HIS A 66 -7.77 10.28 -1.97
C HIS A 66 -7.38 11.13 -3.20
N PHE A 67 -6.66 10.55 -4.16
CA PHE A 67 -6.29 11.22 -5.40
C PHE A 67 -7.51 11.69 -6.20
N MET A 68 -8.50 10.81 -6.41
CA MET A 68 -9.72 11.16 -7.14
C MET A 68 -10.51 12.26 -6.44
N LYS A 69 -10.55 12.22 -5.09
CA LYS A 69 -11.18 13.27 -4.29
C LYS A 69 -10.48 14.61 -4.47
N GLU A 70 -9.15 14.65 -4.39
CA GLU A 70 -8.35 15.87 -4.64
C GLU A 70 -8.58 16.45 -6.03
N LEU A 71 -8.65 15.61 -7.07
CA LEU A 71 -8.95 16.06 -8.42
C LEU A 71 -10.35 16.67 -8.53
N HIS A 72 -11.34 16.04 -7.92
CA HIS A 72 -12.72 16.54 -7.94
C HIS A 72 -12.87 17.85 -7.18
N GLU A 73 -12.31 17.94 -5.96
CA GLU A 73 -12.37 19.16 -5.13
C GLU A 73 -11.68 20.36 -5.79
N ARG A 74 -10.72 20.11 -6.67
CA ARG A 74 -10.03 21.13 -7.48
C ARG A 74 -10.71 21.44 -8.80
N GLY A 75 -11.84 20.80 -9.11
CA GLY A 75 -12.58 20.99 -10.36
C GLY A 75 -11.85 20.45 -11.58
N LEU A 76 -10.93 19.49 -11.41
CA LEU A 76 -10.20 18.87 -12.52
C LEU A 76 -10.98 17.70 -13.15
N ILE A 77 -11.94 17.12 -12.41
CA ILE A 77 -12.83 16.05 -12.87
C ILE A 77 -14.25 16.19 -12.28
N GLU A 78 -15.24 15.58 -12.94
CA GLU A 78 -16.63 15.44 -12.48
C GLU A 78 -16.96 13.97 -12.15
N TYR A 79 -18.04 13.75 -11.39
CA TYR A 79 -18.56 12.42 -11.02
C TYR A 79 -19.79 12.03 -11.83
#